data_AF-A0A350NTD6-F1
#
_entry.id   AF-A0A350NTD6-F1
#
_cell.length_a   1.000
_cell.length_b   1.000
_cell.length_c   1.000
_cell.angle_alpha   90.00
_cell.angle_beta   90.00
_cell.angle_gamma   90.00
#
_symmetry.space_group_name_H-M   'P 1'
#
loop_
_entity.id
_entity.type
_entity.pdbx_description
1 polymer ?
#
loop_
_entity_poly.entity_id
_entity_poly.type
_entity_poly.pdbx_seq_one_letter_code
_entity_poly.pdbx_strand_id
1 'polypeptide(L)'
;MLAEEKGARLEVVEIHETGDLIEADFQLKLKMKPKLVALLHVSNTLGTINDIKRLTRDAQEVGATVLVDGCQSVPHMEVDVQDIASDFYVFSGHKTYGPTGIGVLHGKKELLESMPPWRGGGEMIDTVSFEKGTTYAGVPHKFEAGTPHISGAIALGVALDWMRGVGIKAIGDHENTLGAQARQLLGKVDGLRFIGTSEDKTGVVSFVVDGVHPYDIGTLLDPMGIAVRTGHHCTQPLMDFYDIPGTVRASFGAYNTLQEVDALAAGVERAVRMLR
;
A
#
# COMPACT_ATOMS: atom_id res chain seq x y z
N MET A 1 -4.49 5.55 18.83
CA MET A 1 -5.95 5.71 18.62
C MET A 1 -6.74 4.49 19.11
N LEU A 2 -7.08 3.45 18.33
CA LEU A 2 -7.92 2.33 18.84
C LEU A 2 -7.22 1.52 19.96
N ALA A 3 -5.93 1.23 19.78
CA ALA A 3 -5.15 0.51 20.79
C ALA A 3 -5.11 1.27 22.12
N GLU A 4 -4.95 2.59 22.06
CA GLU A 4 -5.01 3.48 23.23
C GLU A 4 -6.41 3.51 23.86
N GLU A 5 -7.46 3.66 23.06
CA GLU A 5 -8.86 3.68 23.53
C GLU A 5 -9.25 2.38 24.25
N LYS A 6 -8.80 1.23 23.74
CA LYS A 6 -9.14 -0.10 24.28
C LYS A 6 -8.07 -0.67 25.22
N GLY A 7 -6.97 0.05 25.46
CA GLY A 7 -5.82 -0.47 26.20
C GLY A 7 -5.17 -1.69 25.53
N ALA A 8 -5.32 -1.84 24.22
CA ALA A 8 -4.66 -2.90 23.47
C ALA A 8 -3.17 -2.59 23.29
N ARG A 9 -2.36 -3.64 23.27
CA ARG A 9 -0.93 -3.56 23.00
C ARG A 9 -0.68 -3.71 21.50
N LEU A 10 0.05 -2.77 20.91
CA LEU A 10 0.53 -2.87 19.53
C LEU A 10 1.89 -3.54 19.52
N GLU A 11 2.02 -4.60 18.74
CA GLU A 11 3.29 -5.27 18.45
C GLU A 11 3.64 -5.04 16.98
N VAL A 12 4.92 -4.77 16.72
CA VAL A 12 5.46 -4.57 15.37
C VAL A 12 6.32 -5.76 15.03
N VAL A 13 6.19 -6.25 13.79
CA VAL A 13 7.03 -7.31 13.24
C VAL A 13 8.24 -6.65 12.61
N GLU A 14 9.43 -7.11 12.99
CA GLU A 14 10.68 -6.56 12.49
C GLU A 14 10.95 -6.95 11.02
N ILE A 15 11.80 -6.16 10.36
CA ILE A 15 12.23 -6.38 8.97
C ILE A 15 13.77 -6.46 8.90
N HIS A 16 14.28 -7.15 7.90
CA HIS A 16 15.68 -7.09 7.53
C HIS A 16 16.01 -5.74 6.88
N GLU A 17 17.30 -5.36 6.83
CA GLU A 17 17.73 -4.16 6.09
C GLU A 17 17.34 -4.21 4.61
N THR A 18 17.21 -5.41 4.04
CA THR A 18 16.71 -5.63 2.67
C THR A 18 15.26 -5.20 2.49
N GLY A 19 14.51 -5.05 3.58
CA GLY A 19 13.08 -4.72 3.56
C GLY A 19 12.16 -5.94 3.59
N ASP A 20 12.71 -7.14 3.75
CA ASP A 20 11.96 -8.39 3.92
C ASP A 20 11.51 -8.56 5.37
N LEU A 21 10.30 -9.06 5.58
CA LEU A 21 9.77 -9.38 6.90
C LEU A 21 10.60 -10.49 7.58
N ILE A 22 10.97 -10.31 8.86
CA ILE A 22 11.69 -11.33 9.63
C ILE A 22 10.70 -12.39 10.11
N GLU A 23 10.67 -13.52 9.41
CA GLU A 23 9.74 -14.62 9.70
C GLU A 23 9.84 -15.13 11.15
N ALA A 24 11.06 -15.25 11.68
CA ALA A 24 11.26 -15.69 13.06
C ALA A 24 10.62 -14.73 14.08
N ASP A 25 10.67 -13.41 13.82
CA ASP A 25 10.02 -12.43 14.69
C ASP A 25 8.49 -12.50 14.55
N PHE A 26 7.97 -12.63 13.33
CA PHE A 26 6.53 -12.82 13.12
C PHE A 26 5.98 -14.00 13.92
N GLN A 27 6.65 -15.16 13.85
CA GLN A 27 6.26 -16.34 14.62
C GLN A 27 6.35 -16.12 16.14
N LEU A 28 7.31 -15.32 16.62
CA LEU A 28 7.38 -14.94 18.04
C LEU A 28 6.20 -14.04 18.43
N LYS A 29 5.81 -13.08 17.59
CA LYS A 29 4.63 -12.23 17.83
C LYS A 29 3.32 -13.03 17.80
N LEU A 30 3.20 -14.02 16.92
CA LEU A 30 2.02 -14.90 16.88
C LEU A 30 1.85 -15.72 18.16
N LYS A 31 2.95 -16.12 18.83
CA LYS A 31 2.89 -16.80 20.14
C LYS A 31 2.24 -15.95 21.24
N MET A 32 2.16 -14.63 21.05
CA MET A 32 1.46 -13.72 21.95
C MET A 32 -0.07 -13.78 21.80
N LYS A 33 -0.58 -14.58 20.84
CA LYS A 33 -2.01 -14.77 20.53
C LYS A 33 -2.72 -13.45 20.21
N PRO A 34 -2.25 -12.70 19.19
CA PRO A 34 -2.86 -11.43 18.80
C PRO A 34 -4.33 -11.64 18.42
N LYS A 35 -5.16 -10.62 18.67
CA LYS A 35 -6.57 -10.65 18.25
C LYS A 35 -6.75 -10.20 16.80
N LEU A 36 -5.87 -9.33 16.34
CA LEU A 36 -5.85 -8.79 14.99
C LEU A 36 -4.39 -8.76 14.51
N VAL A 37 -4.17 -9.19 13.28
CA VAL A 37 -2.91 -9.07 12.56
C VAL A 37 -3.18 -8.22 11.31
N ALA A 38 -2.55 -7.05 11.23
CA ALA A 38 -2.67 -6.14 10.09
C ALA A 38 -1.39 -6.23 9.25
N LEU A 39 -1.53 -6.58 7.99
CA LEU A 39 -0.42 -6.87 7.08
C LEU A 39 -0.48 -5.98 5.85
N LEU A 40 0.68 -5.54 5.39
CA LEU A 40 0.84 -4.88 4.10
C LEU A 40 1.11 -5.96 3.06
N HIS A 41 0.34 -5.99 1.97
CA HIS A 41 0.63 -6.94 0.88
C HIS A 41 1.81 -6.44 0.04
N VAL A 42 1.85 -5.14 -0.30
CA VAL A 42 2.99 -4.49 -0.96
C VAL A 42 3.38 -3.21 -0.21
N SER A 43 4.68 -3.06 0.09
CA SER A 43 5.20 -1.83 0.70
C SER A 43 5.21 -0.67 -0.29
N ASN A 44 4.59 0.46 0.07
CA ASN A 44 4.63 1.67 -0.76
C ASN A 44 6.00 2.35 -0.83
N THR A 45 6.90 2.03 0.10
CA THR A 45 8.23 2.64 0.18
C THR A 45 9.27 1.69 -0.40
N LEU A 46 9.24 0.42 0.00
CA LEU A 46 10.27 -0.57 -0.34
C LEU A 46 9.96 -1.33 -1.62
N GLY A 47 8.69 -1.40 -2.01
CA GLY A 47 8.21 -2.25 -3.09
C GLY A 47 8.10 -3.72 -2.73
N THR A 48 8.63 -4.15 -1.57
CA THR A 48 8.57 -5.54 -1.08
C THR A 48 7.16 -6.09 -1.18
N ILE A 49 7.04 -7.26 -1.82
CA ILE A 49 5.84 -8.08 -1.87
C ILE A 49 5.93 -9.09 -0.72
N ASN A 50 4.98 -9.05 0.21
CA ASN A 50 4.92 -10.02 1.30
C ASN A 50 4.10 -11.24 0.87
N ASP A 51 4.52 -12.44 1.28
CA ASP A 51 3.75 -13.69 1.10
C ASP A 51 2.50 -13.67 1.99
N ILE A 52 1.52 -12.89 1.56
CA ILE A 52 0.34 -12.57 2.35
C ILE A 52 -0.53 -13.79 2.60
N LYS A 53 -0.50 -14.77 1.69
CA LYS A 53 -1.22 -16.02 1.82
C LYS A 53 -0.66 -16.84 2.97
N ARG A 54 0.67 -17.01 3.03
CA ARG A 54 1.34 -17.68 4.15
C ARG A 54 1.08 -16.96 5.46
N LEU A 55 1.33 -15.65 5.50
CA LEU A 55 1.19 -14.84 6.71
C LEU A 55 -0.26 -14.84 7.24
N THR A 56 -1.25 -14.81 6.34
CA THR A 56 -2.67 -14.91 6.70
C THR A 56 -2.98 -16.25 7.35
N ARG A 57 -2.54 -17.36 6.74
CA ARG A 57 -2.75 -18.71 7.29
C ARG A 57 -2.14 -18.84 8.67
N ASP A 58 -0.88 -18.45 8.84
CA ASP A 58 -0.15 -18.60 10.11
C ASP A 58 -0.81 -17.75 11.23
N ALA A 59 -1.30 -16.55 10.90
CA ALA A 59 -2.05 -15.72 11.84
C ALA A 59 -3.41 -16.33 12.22
N GLN A 60 -4.13 -16.92 11.26
CA GLN A 60 -5.41 -17.59 11.52
C GLN A 60 -5.25 -18.88 12.33
N GLU A 61 -4.13 -19.60 12.20
CA GLU A 61 -3.82 -20.78 13.02
C GLU A 61 -3.75 -20.48 14.53
N VAL A 62 -3.36 -19.26 14.91
CA VAL A 62 -3.39 -18.81 16.32
C VAL A 62 -4.71 -18.12 16.70
N GLY A 63 -5.70 -18.11 15.80
CA GLY A 63 -7.03 -17.56 16.00
C GLY A 63 -7.12 -16.04 15.85
N ALA A 64 -6.15 -15.40 15.19
CA ALA A 64 -6.19 -13.97 14.92
C ALA A 64 -7.07 -13.65 13.70
N THR A 65 -7.74 -12.51 13.73
CA THR A 65 -8.36 -11.91 12.54
C THR A 65 -7.28 -11.24 11.70
N VAL A 66 -7.35 -11.33 10.37
CA VAL A 66 -6.35 -10.79 9.45
C VAL A 66 -6.91 -9.67 8.57
N LEU A 67 -6.33 -8.48 8.66
CA LEU A 67 -6.59 -7.38 7.73
C LEU A 67 -5.38 -7.19 6.81
N VAL A 68 -5.63 -7.16 5.51
CA VAL A 68 -4.61 -6.93 4.49
C VAL A 68 -4.80 -5.56 3.84
N ASP A 69 -3.78 -4.73 3.89
CA ASP A 69 -3.67 -3.52 3.07
C ASP A 69 -3.10 -3.86 1.70
N GLY A 70 -3.96 -3.80 0.69
CA GLY A 70 -3.65 -4.04 -0.71
C GLY A 70 -3.56 -2.78 -1.55
N CYS A 71 -3.43 -1.59 -0.96
CA CYS A 71 -3.43 -0.32 -1.69
C CYS A 71 -2.33 -0.24 -2.77
N GLN A 72 -1.22 -0.96 -2.61
CA GLN A 72 -0.14 -1.06 -3.61
C GLN A 72 -0.08 -2.41 -4.32
N SER A 73 -0.98 -3.34 -4.02
CA SER A 73 -1.01 -4.64 -4.70
C SER A 73 -1.97 -4.60 -5.87
N VAL A 74 -3.21 -4.16 -5.64
CA VAL A 74 -4.26 -4.09 -6.67
C VAL A 74 -3.83 -3.35 -7.95
N PRO A 75 -3.09 -2.21 -7.90
CA PRO A 75 -2.64 -1.55 -9.14
C PRO A 75 -1.54 -2.29 -9.91
N HIS A 76 -0.77 -3.17 -9.25
CA HIS A 76 0.51 -3.67 -9.75
C HIS A 76 0.56 -5.20 -9.93
N MET A 77 -0.42 -5.94 -9.39
CA MET A 77 -0.47 -7.40 -9.47
C MET A 77 -1.90 -7.93 -9.34
N GLU A 78 -2.12 -9.15 -9.82
CA GLU A 78 -3.39 -9.85 -9.63
C GLU A 78 -3.60 -10.20 -8.16
N VAL A 79 -4.83 -10.02 -7.69
CA VAL A 79 -5.23 -10.27 -6.30
C VAL A 79 -6.46 -11.15 -6.29
N ASP A 80 -6.31 -12.36 -5.75
CA ASP A 80 -7.42 -13.26 -5.44
C ASP A 80 -7.60 -13.31 -3.92
N VAL A 81 -8.63 -12.59 -3.44
CA VAL A 81 -8.95 -12.53 -2.00
C VAL A 81 -9.47 -13.85 -1.45
N GLN A 82 -9.99 -14.75 -2.30
CA GLN A 82 -10.41 -16.09 -1.86
C GLN A 82 -9.21 -16.99 -1.67
N ASP A 83 -8.22 -16.93 -2.56
CA ASP A 83 -6.97 -17.69 -2.44
C ASP A 83 -6.10 -17.20 -1.27
N ILE A 84 -6.04 -15.88 -1.04
CA ILE A 84 -5.38 -15.28 0.12
C ILE A 84 -6.09 -15.65 1.43
N ALA A 85 -7.42 -15.82 1.38
CA ALA A 85 -8.28 -16.17 2.53
C ALA A 85 -8.23 -15.19 3.72
N SER A 86 -7.83 -13.93 3.48
CA SER A 86 -7.82 -12.86 4.48
C SER A 86 -9.24 -12.55 4.97
N ASP A 87 -9.36 -12.17 6.24
CA ASP A 87 -10.65 -11.79 6.82
C ASP A 87 -11.15 -10.45 6.29
N PHE A 88 -10.22 -9.50 6.08
CA PHE A 88 -10.45 -8.22 5.43
C PHE A 88 -9.35 -7.91 4.42
N TYR A 89 -9.72 -7.28 3.31
CA TYR A 89 -8.79 -6.77 2.31
C TYR A 89 -9.23 -5.37 1.87
N VAL A 90 -8.32 -4.40 1.89
CA VAL A 90 -8.63 -3.00 1.54
C VAL A 90 -7.78 -2.49 0.39
N PHE A 91 -8.36 -1.60 -0.43
CA PHE A 91 -7.59 -0.79 -1.37
C PHE A 91 -8.25 0.56 -1.65
N SER A 92 -7.49 1.48 -2.24
CA SER A 92 -7.94 2.83 -2.59
C SER A 92 -8.04 3.02 -4.10
N GLY A 93 -9.15 3.58 -4.60
CA GLY A 93 -9.41 3.70 -6.03
C GLY A 93 -8.47 4.64 -6.78
N HIS A 94 -7.99 5.71 -6.14
CA HIS A 94 -7.07 6.67 -6.75
C HIS A 94 -5.67 6.10 -7.06
N LYS A 95 -5.36 4.90 -6.58
CA LYS A 95 -4.13 4.18 -6.93
C LYS A 95 -4.34 3.24 -8.12
N THR A 96 -5.58 2.86 -8.42
CA THR A 96 -5.96 1.96 -9.50
C THR A 96 -6.50 2.75 -10.69
N TYR A 97 -5.87 3.89 -11.00
CA TYR A 97 -6.27 4.81 -12.09
C TYR A 97 -7.72 5.35 -12.00
N GLY A 98 -8.35 5.18 -10.83
CA GLY A 98 -9.70 5.65 -10.54
C GLY A 98 -9.73 7.02 -9.85
N PRO A 99 -10.92 7.51 -9.47
CA PRO A 99 -11.08 8.83 -8.87
C PRO A 99 -10.62 8.88 -7.40
N THR A 100 -10.37 10.09 -6.90
CA THR A 100 -10.21 10.35 -5.47
C THR A 100 -11.51 10.15 -4.69
N GLY A 101 -11.43 9.87 -3.39
CA GLY A 101 -12.61 9.80 -2.53
C GLY A 101 -13.44 8.52 -2.65
N ILE A 102 -12.87 7.45 -3.23
CA ILE A 102 -13.46 6.11 -3.25
C ILE A 102 -12.42 5.06 -2.88
N GLY A 103 -12.85 4.02 -2.18
CA GLY A 103 -12.05 2.87 -1.78
C GLY A 103 -12.95 1.67 -1.53
N VAL A 104 -12.34 0.51 -1.29
CA VAL A 104 -13.06 -0.75 -1.12
C VAL A 104 -12.57 -1.46 0.13
N LEU A 105 -13.52 -1.97 0.91
CA LEU A 105 -13.31 -2.97 1.96
C LEU A 105 -13.99 -4.25 1.49
N HIS A 106 -13.20 -5.27 1.17
CA HIS A 106 -13.68 -6.64 1.13
C HIS A 106 -13.59 -7.23 2.53
N GLY A 107 -14.59 -8.00 2.94
CA GLY A 107 -14.57 -8.75 4.19
C GLY A 107 -15.37 -10.04 4.07
N LYS A 108 -14.99 -11.06 4.84
CA LYS A 108 -15.78 -12.30 4.91
C LYS A 108 -17.19 -11.99 5.40
N LYS A 109 -18.19 -12.60 4.76
CA LYS A 109 -19.60 -12.26 4.97
C LYS A 109 -20.01 -12.42 6.42
N GLU A 110 -19.65 -13.53 7.05
CA GLU A 110 -19.96 -13.85 8.45
C GLU A 110 -19.36 -12.83 9.43
N LEU A 111 -18.16 -12.32 9.15
CA LEU A 111 -17.53 -11.28 9.95
C LEU A 111 -18.27 -9.96 9.78
N LEU A 112 -18.51 -9.55 8.52
CA LEU A 112 -19.26 -8.34 8.22
C LEU A 112 -20.66 -8.37 8.82
N GLU A 113 -21.37 -9.50 8.82
CA GLU A 113 -22.69 -9.68 9.43
C GLU A 113 -22.63 -9.55 10.96
N SER A 114 -21.61 -10.13 11.61
CA SER A 114 -21.42 -10.08 13.07
C SER A 114 -21.00 -8.71 13.62
N MET A 115 -20.37 -7.87 12.79
CA MET A 115 -19.87 -6.56 13.21
C MET A 115 -21.02 -5.56 13.43
N PRO A 116 -20.94 -4.67 14.43
CA PRO A 116 -21.86 -3.56 14.54
C PRO A 116 -21.68 -2.57 13.36
N PRO A 117 -22.70 -1.77 13.03
CA PRO A 117 -22.53 -0.70 12.03
C PRO A 117 -21.47 0.31 12.48
N TRP A 118 -20.76 0.91 11.51
CA TRP A 118 -19.73 1.91 11.78
C TRP A 118 -20.29 3.34 11.83
N ARG A 119 -20.92 3.77 10.74
CA ARG A 119 -21.61 5.07 10.62
C ARG A 119 -23.11 4.84 10.61
N GLY A 120 -23.88 5.75 11.22
CA GLY A 120 -25.35 5.70 11.23
C GLY A 120 -25.95 6.78 10.34
N GLY A 121 -27.07 6.48 9.69
CA GLY A 121 -27.79 7.42 8.82
C GLY A 121 -28.83 6.72 7.94
N GLY A 122 -29.30 7.40 6.89
CA GLY A 122 -30.10 6.76 5.84
C GLY A 122 -29.31 5.67 5.09
N GLU A 123 -30.00 4.90 4.25
CA GLU A 123 -29.48 3.75 3.47
C GLU A 123 -29.01 2.52 4.26
N MET A 124 -28.40 2.71 5.43
CA MET A 124 -27.86 1.62 6.27
C MET A 124 -28.86 1.04 7.28
N ILE A 125 -30.03 1.65 7.42
CA ILE A 125 -31.12 1.21 8.31
C ILE A 125 -32.09 0.29 7.58
N ASP A 126 -32.79 -0.54 8.35
CA ASP A 126 -33.97 -1.27 7.89
C ASP A 126 -35.24 -0.58 8.43
N THR A 127 -35.33 -0.38 9.75
CA THR A 127 -36.41 0.37 10.41
C THR A 127 -35.84 1.36 11.42
N VAL A 128 -36.43 2.56 11.50
CA VAL A 128 -36.13 3.56 12.54
C VAL A 128 -37.40 3.90 13.32
N SER A 129 -37.36 3.74 14.64
CA SER A 129 -38.46 4.10 15.54
C SER A 129 -37.93 4.72 16.84
N PHE A 130 -38.56 5.80 17.29
CA PHE A 130 -38.26 6.39 18.60
C PHE A 130 -38.68 5.51 19.78
N GLU A 131 -39.69 4.65 19.59
CA GLU A 131 -40.22 3.78 20.65
C GLU A 131 -39.63 2.37 20.60
N LYS A 132 -39.46 1.81 19.39
CA LYS A 132 -39.03 0.41 19.17
C LYS A 132 -37.54 0.26 18.85
N GLY A 133 -36.82 1.37 18.73
CA GLY A 133 -35.41 1.40 18.35
C GLY A 133 -35.18 1.32 16.84
N THR A 134 -33.92 1.04 16.47
CA THR A 134 -33.44 1.00 15.09
C THR A 134 -32.96 -0.40 14.74
N THR A 135 -33.39 -0.93 13.60
CA THR A 135 -32.83 -2.12 12.95
C THR A 135 -32.00 -1.71 11.73
N TYR A 136 -31.05 -2.56 11.33
CA TYR A 136 -30.08 -2.24 10.29
C TYR A 136 -30.30 -3.08 9.03
N ALA A 137 -29.93 -2.52 7.88
CA ALA A 137 -29.91 -3.23 6.62
C ALA A 137 -28.91 -4.39 6.63
N GLY A 138 -29.07 -5.32 5.67
CA GLY A 138 -28.08 -6.36 5.41
C GLY A 138 -26.76 -5.79 4.86
N VAL A 139 -25.72 -6.62 4.84
CA VAL A 139 -24.46 -6.27 4.16
C VAL A 139 -24.67 -6.31 2.63
N PRO A 140 -24.08 -5.36 1.87
CA PRO A 140 -23.07 -4.38 2.28
C PRO A 140 -23.64 -3.07 2.87
N HIS A 141 -24.91 -2.74 2.64
CA HIS A 141 -25.50 -1.44 2.97
C HIS A 141 -25.41 -1.04 4.45
N LYS A 142 -25.33 -2.02 5.37
CA LYS A 142 -25.03 -1.78 6.79
C LYS A 142 -23.83 -0.85 7.04
N PHE A 143 -22.85 -0.82 6.14
CA PHE A 143 -21.63 -0.02 6.27
C PHE A 143 -21.59 1.21 5.36
N GLU A 144 -22.63 1.48 4.59
CA GLU A 144 -22.70 2.54 3.57
C GLU A 144 -23.74 3.60 3.97
N ALA A 145 -23.51 4.28 5.08
CA ALA A 145 -24.44 5.27 5.62
C ALA A 145 -24.54 6.52 4.72
N GLY A 146 -25.78 6.89 4.37
CA GLY A 146 -26.08 8.06 3.54
C GLY A 146 -25.83 7.81 2.05
N THR A 147 -25.93 8.88 1.26
CA THR A 147 -25.69 8.80 -0.18
C THR A 147 -24.22 8.46 -0.44
N PRO A 148 -23.92 7.35 -1.14
CA PRO A 148 -22.54 6.97 -1.43
C PRO A 148 -21.93 7.91 -2.48
N HIS A 149 -20.62 7.78 -2.71
CA HIS A 149 -19.95 8.47 -3.80
C HIS A 149 -20.27 7.79 -5.15
N ILE A 150 -21.51 7.97 -5.62
CA ILE A 150 -22.11 7.26 -6.77
C ILE A 150 -21.22 7.34 -8.01
N SER A 151 -20.88 8.55 -8.45
CA SER A 151 -20.02 8.76 -9.63
C SER A 151 -18.62 8.17 -9.43
N GLY A 152 -18.08 8.25 -8.22
CA GLY A 152 -16.80 7.68 -7.84
C GLY A 152 -16.77 6.15 -8.00
N ALA A 153 -17.81 5.46 -7.53
CA ALA A 153 -17.94 4.01 -7.67
C ALA A 153 -18.06 3.57 -9.15
N ILE A 154 -18.85 4.30 -9.95
CA ILE A 154 -18.98 4.04 -11.40
C ILE A 154 -17.63 4.22 -12.10
N ALA A 155 -16.95 5.34 -11.88
CA ALA A 155 -15.66 5.62 -12.51
C ALA A 155 -14.55 4.66 -12.03
N LEU A 156 -14.60 4.21 -10.77
CA LEU A 156 -13.72 3.14 -10.30
C LEU A 156 -13.94 1.84 -11.07
N GLY A 157 -15.20 1.46 -11.32
CA GLY A 157 -15.53 0.29 -12.16
C GLY A 157 -14.89 0.38 -13.55
N VAL A 158 -15.01 1.54 -14.20
CA VAL A 158 -14.39 1.80 -15.51
C VAL A 158 -12.86 1.70 -15.46
N ALA A 159 -12.22 2.23 -14.41
CA ALA A 159 -10.77 2.16 -14.25
C ALA A 159 -10.28 0.71 -14.07
N LEU A 160 -11.01 -0.10 -13.28
CA LEU A 160 -10.72 -1.52 -13.11
C LEU A 160 -10.97 -2.32 -14.39
N ASP A 161 -12.00 -1.99 -15.17
CA ASP A 161 -12.23 -2.57 -16.50
C ASP A 161 -11.08 -2.24 -17.47
N TRP A 162 -10.60 -1.00 -17.47
CA TRP A 162 -9.44 -0.60 -18.27
C TRP A 162 -8.19 -1.40 -17.87
N MET A 163 -7.89 -1.51 -16.58
CA MET A 163 -6.77 -2.33 -16.10
C MET A 163 -6.88 -3.79 -16.53
N ARG A 164 -8.08 -4.38 -16.42
CA ARG A 164 -8.35 -5.74 -16.90
C ARG A 164 -8.17 -5.87 -18.42
N GLY A 165 -8.57 -4.87 -19.19
CA GLY A 165 -8.40 -4.82 -20.63
C GLY A 165 -6.95 -4.71 -21.09
N VAL A 166 -6.11 -3.95 -20.36
CA VAL A 166 -4.65 -3.89 -20.57
C VAL A 166 -3.99 -5.21 -20.12
N GLY A 167 -4.50 -5.80 -19.04
CA GLY A 167 -3.96 -6.99 -18.39
C GLY A 167 -3.12 -6.60 -17.17
N ILE A 168 -3.60 -6.95 -15.97
CA ILE A 168 -2.96 -6.55 -14.70
C ILE A 168 -1.54 -7.13 -14.60
N LYS A 169 -1.34 -8.37 -15.01
CA LYS A 169 0.00 -8.96 -15.08
C LYS A 169 0.92 -8.18 -16.04
N ALA A 170 0.42 -7.75 -17.19
CA ALA A 170 1.22 -6.99 -18.16
C ALA A 170 1.61 -5.61 -17.61
N ILE A 171 0.73 -4.96 -16.85
CA ILE A 171 1.03 -3.73 -16.11
C ILE A 171 2.18 -3.98 -15.13
N GLY A 172 2.06 -5.00 -14.28
CA GLY A 172 3.11 -5.35 -13.30
C GLY A 172 4.45 -5.70 -13.94
N ASP A 173 4.46 -6.52 -15.01
CA ASP A 173 5.67 -6.89 -15.74
C ASP A 173 6.35 -5.65 -16.37
N HIS A 174 5.57 -4.71 -16.91
CA HIS A 174 6.06 -3.45 -17.47
C HIS A 174 6.68 -2.57 -16.39
N GLU A 175 5.97 -2.34 -15.29
CA GLU A 175 6.46 -1.53 -14.17
C GLU A 175 7.73 -2.14 -13.54
N ASN A 176 7.81 -3.46 -13.45
CA ASN A 176 9.01 -4.17 -12.99
C ASN A 176 10.19 -3.97 -13.95
N THR A 177 9.94 -3.95 -15.27
CA THR A 177 10.95 -3.63 -16.28
C THR A 177 11.48 -2.21 -16.11
N LEU A 178 10.60 -1.23 -15.93
CA LEU A 178 10.97 0.17 -15.67
C LEU A 178 11.77 0.30 -14.37
N GLY A 179 11.31 -0.32 -13.29
CA GLY A 179 11.99 -0.31 -12.00
C GLY A 179 13.37 -0.98 -12.04
N ALA A 180 13.53 -2.07 -12.80
CA ALA A 180 14.83 -2.71 -13.02
C ALA A 180 15.80 -1.80 -13.77
N GLN A 181 15.35 -1.17 -14.87
CA GLN A 181 16.16 -0.21 -15.62
C GLN A 181 16.54 0.99 -14.75
N ALA A 182 15.60 1.53 -13.98
CA ALA A 182 15.85 2.65 -13.07
C ALA A 182 16.93 2.29 -12.03
N ARG A 183 16.83 1.10 -11.42
CA ARG A 183 17.85 0.60 -10.48
C ARG A 183 19.22 0.43 -11.15
N GLN A 184 19.27 -0.08 -12.38
CA GLN A 184 20.52 -0.23 -13.13
C GLN A 184 21.19 1.13 -13.44
N LEU A 185 20.42 2.13 -13.85
CA LEU A 185 20.96 3.45 -14.19
C LEU A 185 21.33 4.26 -12.95
N LEU A 186 20.43 4.34 -11.97
CA LEU A 186 20.64 5.08 -10.72
C LEU A 186 21.76 4.47 -9.88
N GLY A 187 21.97 3.15 -9.95
CA GLY A 187 23.07 2.47 -9.24
C GLY A 187 24.48 2.90 -9.69
N LYS A 188 24.59 3.69 -10.77
CA LYS A 188 25.85 4.29 -11.22
C LYS A 188 26.13 5.65 -10.57
N VAL A 189 25.16 6.25 -9.88
CA VAL A 189 25.31 7.53 -9.21
C VAL A 189 26.11 7.34 -7.93
N ASP A 190 27.21 8.08 -7.81
CA ASP A 190 28.13 7.96 -6.66
C ASP A 190 27.44 8.28 -5.32
N GLY A 191 27.65 7.41 -4.33
CA GLY A 191 27.02 7.48 -3.01
C GLY A 191 25.49 7.33 -3.01
N LEU A 192 24.87 6.82 -4.08
CA LEU A 192 23.46 6.43 -4.08
C LEU A 192 23.27 5.06 -3.41
N ARG A 193 22.28 4.97 -2.53
CA ARG A 193 21.87 3.73 -1.88
C ARG A 193 20.37 3.51 -2.04
N PHE A 194 19.99 2.32 -2.50
CA PHE A 194 18.58 1.90 -2.57
C PHE A 194 18.05 1.52 -1.19
N ILE A 195 16.80 1.86 -0.93
CA ILE A 195 16.06 1.50 0.28
C ILE A 195 14.94 0.55 -0.14
N GLY A 196 15.00 -0.70 0.33
CA GLY A 196 14.18 -1.81 -0.18
C GLY A 196 14.88 -2.60 -1.27
N THR A 197 15.66 -3.60 -0.87
CA THR A 197 16.44 -4.47 -1.76
C THR A 197 15.95 -5.92 -1.83
N SER A 198 14.80 -6.25 -1.21
CA SER A 198 14.09 -7.54 -1.32
C SER A 198 14.09 -8.12 -2.74
N GLU A 199 14.25 -9.42 -2.89
CA GLU A 199 14.20 -10.07 -4.21
C GLU A 199 12.82 -9.98 -4.85
N ASP A 200 11.75 -10.12 -4.06
CA ASP A 200 10.36 -10.06 -4.51
C ASP A 200 9.76 -8.68 -4.25
N LYS A 201 9.70 -7.86 -5.30
CA LYS A 201 9.24 -6.47 -5.21
C LYS A 201 8.68 -5.93 -6.50
N THR A 202 7.88 -4.89 -6.37
CA THR A 202 7.32 -4.12 -7.49
C THR A 202 8.34 -3.16 -8.11
N GLY A 203 7.90 -2.44 -9.15
CA GLY A 203 8.67 -1.42 -9.86
C GLY A 203 9.03 -0.18 -9.05
N VAL A 204 8.61 -0.05 -7.78
CA VAL A 204 8.97 1.12 -6.95
C VAL A 204 10.49 1.18 -6.70
N VAL A 205 11.04 2.40 -6.71
CA VAL A 205 12.46 2.65 -6.45
C VAL A 205 12.58 3.78 -5.43
N SER A 206 12.90 3.42 -4.19
CA SER A 206 13.29 4.37 -3.15
C SER A 206 14.81 4.40 -3.00
N PHE A 207 15.37 5.60 -2.87
CA PHE A 207 16.82 5.77 -2.69
C PHE A 207 17.16 7.00 -1.87
N VAL A 208 18.38 7.00 -1.37
CA VAL A 208 19.06 8.14 -0.73
C VAL A 208 20.41 8.35 -1.41
N VAL A 209 21.00 9.52 -1.22
CA VAL A 209 22.33 9.86 -1.72
C VAL A 209 23.12 10.47 -0.58
N ASP A 210 24.29 9.91 -0.27
CA ASP A 210 25.08 10.30 0.90
C ASP A 210 25.38 11.81 0.93
N GLY A 211 25.23 12.46 2.08
CA GLY A 211 25.46 13.90 2.21
C GLY A 211 24.47 14.80 1.44
N VAL A 212 23.41 14.25 0.84
CA VAL A 212 22.39 15.02 0.12
C VAL A 212 21.01 14.74 0.72
N HIS A 213 20.31 15.80 1.13
CA HIS A 213 18.96 15.64 1.69
C HIS A 213 17.96 15.25 0.56
N PRO A 214 17.08 14.25 0.76
CA PRO A 214 16.15 13.79 -0.28
C PRO A 214 15.29 14.91 -0.87
N TYR A 215 14.88 15.87 -0.04
CA TYR A 215 14.08 17.02 -0.45
C TYR A 215 14.79 17.88 -1.51
N ASP A 216 16.11 18.06 -1.40
CA ASP A 216 16.88 18.90 -2.34
C ASP A 216 16.93 18.26 -3.73
N ILE A 217 17.10 16.94 -3.79
CA ILE A 217 17.03 16.18 -5.05
C ILE A 217 15.65 16.37 -5.69
N GLY A 218 14.57 16.16 -4.93
CA GLY A 218 13.21 16.36 -5.46
C GLY A 218 12.95 17.78 -5.94
N THR A 219 13.45 18.78 -5.21
CA THR A 219 13.33 20.20 -5.55
C THR A 219 14.06 20.55 -6.85
N LEU A 220 15.20 19.91 -7.12
CA LEU A 220 15.93 20.09 -8.39
C LEU A 220 15.31 19.32 -9.56
N LEU A 221 14.68 18.17 -9.31
CA LEU A 221 14.03 17.35 -10.34
C LEU A 221 12.73 17.97 -10.87
N ASP A 222 11.95 18.63 -10.03
CA ASP A 222 10.67 19.26 -10.40
C ASP A 222 10.78 20.26 -11.57
N PRO A 223 11.69 21.26 -11.58
CA PRO A 223 11.86 22.15 -12.72
C PRO A 223 12.46 21.47 -13.96
N MET A 224 12.97 20.24 -13.84
CA MET A 224 13.37 19.41 -14.98
C MET A 224 12.19 18.61 -15.57
N GLY A 225 10.99 18.77 -15.01
CA GLY A 225 9.78 18.07 -15.43
C GLY A 225 9.66 16.66 -14.86
N ILE A 226 10.44 16.31 -13.82
CA ILE A 226 10.48 14.96 -13.24
C ILE A 226 9.80 14.99 -11.88
N ALA A 227 8.57 14.49 -11.82
CA ALA A 227 7.81 14.39 -10.59
C ALA A 227 8.21 13.12 -9.80
N VAL A 228 8.90 13.32 -8.67
CA VAL A 228 9.16 12.30 -7.66
C VAL A 228 8.52 12.67 -6.33
N ARG A 229 8.40 11.72 -5.41
CA ARG A 229 8.03 12.02 -4.02
C ARG A 229 9.26 12.01 -3.14
N THR A 230 9.35 12.96 -2.21
CA THR A 230 10.40 12.99 -1.18
C THR A 230 9.79 12.98 0.22
N GLY A 231 10.56 12.50 1.20
CA GLY A 231 10.19 12.46 2.60
C GLY A 231 9.87 11.05 3.10
N HIS A 232 8.97 10.95 4.09
CA HIS A 232 8.74 9.70 4.82
C HIS A 232 7.73 8.76 4.16
N HIS A 233 7.01 9.18 3.12
CA HIS A 233 5.97 8.39 2.43
C HIS A 233 4.88 7.80 3.35
N CYS A 234 4.55 8.50 4.43
CA CYS A 234 3.64 8.02 5.48
C CYS A 234 4.14 6.76 6.23
N THR A 235 5.45 6.48 6.19
CA THR A 235 6.10 5.36 6.87
C THR A 235 7.25 5.86 7.76
N GLN A 236 6.99 6.84 8.66
CA GLN A 236 8.03 7.40 9.54
C GLN A 236 8.80 6.34 10.35
N PRO A 237 8.16 5.33 10.98
CA PRO A 237 8.89 4.28 11.70
C PRO A 237 9.89 3.51 10.83
N LEU A 238 9.62 3.40 9.52
CA LEU A 238 10.53 2.77 8.57
C LEU A 238 11.76 3.65 8.31
N MET A 239 11.57 4.98 8.30
CA MET A 239 12.68 5.92 8.17
C MET A 239 13.57 5.90 9.42
N ASP A 240 12.96 5.79 10.60
CA ASP A 240 13.67 5.62 11.88
C ASP A 240 14.49 4.32 11.89
N PHE A 241 13.92 3.22 11.39
CA PHE A 241 14.62 1.93 11.25
C PHE A 241 15.88 2.03 10.37
N TYR A 242 15.80 2.75 9.25
CA TYR A 242 16.93 2.96 8.35
C TYR A 242 17.87 4.10 8.76
N ASP A 243 17.56 4.81 9.84
CA ASP A 243 18.25 6.02 10.32
C ASP A 243 18.44 7.07 9.20
N ILE A 244 17.35 7.41 8.52
CA ILE A 244 17.33 8.39 7.42
C ILE A 244 16.20 9.41 7.59
N PRO A 245 16.34 10.65 7.11
CA PRO A 245 15.28 11.66 7.22
C PRO A 245 14.13 11.44 6.21
N GLY A 246 14.27 10.48 5.29
CA GLY A 246 13.34 10.22 4.20
C GLY A 246 14.04 9.61 2.99
N THR A 247 13.30 9.36 1.92
CA THR A 247 13.86 8.91 0.64
C THR A 247 13.35 9.75 -0.52
N VAL A 248 14.05 9.71 -1.64
CA VAL A 248 13.47 10.01 -2.96
C VAL A 248 12.81 8.73 -3.44
N ARG A 249 11.55 8.81 -3.88
CA ARG A 249 10.81 7.67 -4.43
C ARG A 249 10.33 7.98 -5.84
N ALA A 250 10.79 7.17 -6.78
CA ALA A 250 10.22 7.02 -8.11
C ALA A 250 9.27 5.81 -8.10
N SER A 251 8.03 6.02 -8.52
CA SER A 251 6.99 5.00 -8.58
C SER A 251 6.34 5.05 -9.95
N PHE A 252 6.48 3.99 -10.73
CA PHE A 252 6.00 3.91 -12.09
C PHE A 252 4.56 3.40 -12.15
N GLY A 253 3.83 3.84 -13.17
CA GLY A 253 2.53 3.31 -13.57
C GLY A 253 2.59 2.71 -14.98
N ALA A 254 1.46 2.14 -15.41
CA ALA A 254 1.28 1.51 -16.71
C ALA A 254 1.64 2.40 -17.93
N TYR A 255 1.57 3.72 -17.76
CA TYR A 255 1.81 4.70 -18.82
C TYR A 255 3.25 5.21 -18.89
N ASN A 256 4.11 4.85 -17.94
CA ASN A 256 5.50 5.32 -17.96
C ASN A 256 6.34 4.62 -19.02
N THR A 257 7.45 5.24 -19.42
CA THR A 257 8.32 4.75 -20.51
C THR A 257 9.78 4.62 -20.09
N LEU A 258 10.56 3.84 -20.85
CA LEU A 258 12.00 3.71 -20.63
C LEU A 258 12.74 5.05 -20.84
N GLN A 259 12.24 5.91 -21.74
CA GLN A 259 12.78 7.24 -21.96
C GLN A 259 12.61 8.14 -20.73
N GLU A 260 11.48 8.01 -20.01
CA GLU A 260 11.28 8.71 -18.74
C GLU A 260 12.21 8.18 -17.64
N VAL A 261 12.54 6.87 -17.66
CA VAL A 261 13.55 6.29 -16.77
C VAL A 261 14.94 6.85 -17.06
N ASP A 262 15.30 6.99 -18.34
CA ASP A 262 16.57 7.63 -18.75
C ASP A 262 16.62 9.10 -18.30
N ALA A 263 15.50 9.84 -18.48
CA ALA A 263 15.38 11.23 -18.02
C ALA A 263 15.51 11.35 -16.50
N LEU A 264 14.88 10.44 -15.74
CA LEU A 264 15.02 10.35 -14.28
C LEU A 264 16.49 10.16 -13.88
N ALA A 265 17.18 9.20 -14.48
CA ALA A 265 18.58 8.91 -14.15
C ALA A 265 19.50 10.11 -14.43
N ALA A 266 19.37 10.73 -15.61
CA ALA A 266 20.13 11.91 -15.97
C ALA A 266 19.80 13.12 -15.06
N GLY A 267 18.53 13.28 -14.68
CA GLY A 267 18.08 14.31 -13.75
C GLY A 267 18.68 14.12 -12.35
N VAL A 268 18.69 12.90 -11.82
CA VAL A 268 19.28 12.59 -10.51
C VAL A 268 20.79 12.82 -10.55
N GLU A 269 21.50 12.34 -11.56
CA GLU A 269 22.94 12.57 -11.71
C GLU A 269 23.27 14.07 -11.76
N ARG A 270 22.48 14.85 -12.50
CA ARG A 270 22.63 16.32 -12.55
C ARG A 270 22.36 16.96 -11.19
N ALA A 271 21.30 16.57 -10.50
CA ALA A 271 20.95 17.10 -9.19
C ALA A 271 22.07 16.82 -8.16
N VAL A 272 22.59 15.59 -8.12
CA VAL A 272 23.68 15.21 -7.21
C VAL A 272 24.95 16.02 -7.48
N ARG A 273 25.32 16.23 -8.75
CA ARG A 273 26.47 17.11 -9.12
C ARG A 273 26.29 18.59 -8.76
N MET A 274 25.06 19.04 -8.53
CA MET A 274 24.79 20.43 -8.11
C MET A 274 24.80 20.57 -6.59
N LEU A 275 24.58 19.48 -5.85
CA LEU A 275 24.46 19.46 -4.40
C LEU A 275 25.76 19.00 -3.71
N ARG A 276 26.68 18.38 -4.45
CA ARG A 276 28.04 18.00 -4.04
C ARG A 276 29.06 18.69 -4.93
#